data_AF-B4QTV2-F1
#
_entry.id   AF-B4QTV2-F1
#
_cell.length_a   1.000
_cell.length_b   1.000
_cell.length_c   1.000
_cell.angle_alpha   90.00
_cell.angle_beta   90.00
_cell.angle_gamma   90.00
#
_symmetry.space_group_name_H-M   'P 1'
#
loop_
_entity.id
_entity.type
_entity.pdbx_description
1 polymer ?
#
loop_
_entity_poly.entity_id
_entity_poly.type
_entity_poly.pdbx_seq_one_letter_code
_entity_poly.pdbx_strand_id
1 'polypeptide(L)'
;MIGSDYVLEAHNIFHTTEVDGGGCFNGAGNSALVLKGVNLTVHSGEVMAILGSKGSGKRALLDVISRRADGATRGQVLLNGSPLSKALFQQRCGYVTQSCTFVPGLTVAQTLHYTPPICGILTTISLFPIWRKKFSQDTPEGLYSGTTLLIAYNSVSIPFSAVSAVIASCVVYPLLLDVKYNNGTVFAYLLVALWSSFVLAEQLTIAFLLVVKVPFNAAIAVTYVLVESIALASGTVRSFKGLQPWLQDTTKGTHTRYASSLLHSIAFQSRKLNCTPTASVICPKAADFMHERLGLPDPDETIDVAASCAFAVGLAAFNMLVYLFPMPRCVRQKFKD
;
A
#
# COMPACT_ATOMS: atom_id res chain seq x y z
N MET A 1 -26.97 14.93 -32.56
CA MET A 1 -25.75 15.50 -33.18
C MET A 1 -25.05 14.36 -33.88
N ILE A 2 -25.13 14.34 -35.21
CA ILE A 2 -24.58 13.26 -36.05
C ILE A 2 -23.07 13.36 -35.93
N GLY A 3 -22.49 12.32 -35.32
CA GLY A 3 -21.09 12.27 -34.92
C GLY A 3 -20.18 12.32 -36.14
N SER A 4 -19.01 12.92 -35.96
CA SER A 4 -17.95 12.94 -36.96
C SER A 4 -17.68 11.53 -37.48
N ASP A 5 -17.58 11.36 -38.79
CA ASP A 5 -17.17 10.10 -39.40
C ASP A 5 -15.70 9.84 -39.06
N TYR A 6 -15.48 9.04 -38.01
CA TYR A 6 -14.16 8.56 -37.65
C TYR A 6 -13.83 7.29 -38.44
N VAL A 7 -12.66 7.26 -39.05
CA VAL A 7 -12.13 6.10 -39.77
C VAL A 7 -10.81 5.70 -39.12
N LEU A 8 -10.76 4.47 -38.61
CA LEU A 8 -9.53 3.87 -38.08
C LEU A 8 -8.96 2.94 -39.15
N GLU A 9 -7.73 3.22 -39.58
CA GLU A 9 -7.03 2.41 -40.57
C GLU A 9 -5.73 1.88 -39.99
N ALA A 10 -5.39 0.64 -40.33
CA ALA A 10 -4.14 0.03 -39.96
C ALA A 10 -3.55 -0.67 -41.17
N HIS A 11 -2.34 -0.27 -41.55
CA HIS A 11 -1.67 -0.67 -42.78
C HIS A 11 -0.36 -1.37 -42.48
N ASN A 12 -0.23 -2.59 -43.00
CA ASN A 12 0.94 -3.47 -42.98
C ASN A 12 1.53 -3.62 -41.58
N ILE A 13 0.69 -3.98 -40.60
CA ILE A 13 1.15 -4.18 -39.22
C ILE A 13 1.97 -5.47 -39.12
N PHE A 14 3.23 -5.31 -38.72
CA PHE A 14 4.11 -6.39 -38.28
C PHE A 14 4.48 -6.15 -36.81
N HIS A 15 4.40 -7.19 -36.00
CA HIS A 15 4.75 -7.08 -34.58
C HIS A 15 5.51 -8.32 -34.12
N THR A 16 6.64 -8.06 -33.49
CA THR A 16 7.57 -9.07 -32.98
C THR A 16 7.65 -8.89 -31.47
N THR A 17 7.35 -9.94 -30.72
CA THR A 17 7.47 -9.96 -29.25
C THR A 17 8.55 -10.94 -28.85
N GLU A 18 9.23 -10.66 -27.75
CA GLU A 18 10.10 -11.65 -27.12
C GLU A 18 9.22 -12.74 -26.48
N VAL A 19 9.49 -14.00 -26.84
CA VAL A 19 8.82 -15.15 -26.23
C VAL A 19 9.69 -15.59 -25.08
N ASP A 20 9.19 -15.42 -23.85
CA ASP A 20 9.86 -15.91 -22.65
C ASP A 20 9.91 -17.44 -22.70
N GLY A 21 11.11 -17.99 -22.94
CA GLY A 21 11.41 -19.38 -22.64
C GLY A 21 11.34 -19.55 -21.13
N GLY A 22 10.43 -20.39 -20.63
CA GLY A 22 10.12 -20.56 -19.20
C GLY A 22 11.25 -21.13 -18.34
N GLY A 23 12.36 -20.42 -18.18
CA GLY A 23 13.48 -20.81 -17.32
C GLY A 23 14.22 -19.61 -16.72
N CYS A 24 14.42 -19.62 -15.41
CA CYS A 24 15.13 -18.57 -14.64
C CYS A 24 16.63 -18.42 -15.00
N PHE A 25 17.19 -19.25 -15.89
CA PHE A 25 18.64 -19.33 -16.14
C PHE A 25 19.09 -19.31 -17.61
N ASN A 26 18.20 -19.10 -18.59
CA ASN A 26 18.62 -18.99 -19.99
C ASN A 26 18.32 -17.62 -20.57
N GLY A 27 19.39 -16.83 -20.77
CA GLY A 27 19.36 -15.49 -21.36
C GLY A 27 19.33 -15.46 -22.89
N ALA A 28 18.60 -16.38 -23.53
CA ALA A 28 18.38 -16.33 -24.98
C ALA A 28 16.90 -16.08 -25.26
N GLY A 29 16.52 -14.80 -25.28
CA GLY A 29 15.18 -14.37 -25.70
C GLY A 29 15.00 -14.65 -27.18
N ASN A 30 14.15 -15.62 -27.53
CA ASN A 30 13.75 -15.84 -28.91
C ASN A 30 12.65 -14.84 -29.27
N SER A 31 12.95 -13.87 -30.14
CA SER A 31 11.94 -12.97 -30.70
C SER A 31 11.07 -13.73 -31.69
N ALA A 32 9.77 -13.82 -31.43
CA ALA A 32 8.82 -14.44 -32.35
C ALA A 32 7.95 -13.37 -33.03
N LEU A 33 7.75 -13.56 -34.33
CA LEU A 33 6.87 -12.70 -35.13
C LEU A 33 5.41 -13.12 -34.91
N VAL A 34 4.64 -12.26 -34.21
CA VAL A 34 3.26 -12.51 -33.80
C VAL A 34 2.26 -12.04 -34.86
N LEU A 35 2.48 -10.85 -35.43
CA LEU A 35 1.63 -10.28 -36.49
C LEU A 35 2.42 -10.14 -37.79
N LYS A 36 1.79 -10.53 -38.90
CA LYS A 36 2.40 -10.53 -40.24
C LYS A 36 1.50 -9.81 -41.24
N GLY A 37 1.81 -8.55 -41.53
CA GLY A 37 1.15 -7.78 -42.60
C GLY A 37 -0.36 -7.63 -42.43
N VAL A 38 -0.82 -7.28 -41.23
CA VAL A 38 -2.26 -7.10 -40.98
C VAL A 38 -2.74 -5.75 -41.51
N ASN A 39 -3.82 -5.77 -42.28
CA ASN A 39 -4.52 -4.59 -42.80
C ASN A 39 -5.96 -4.58 -42.29
N LEU A 40 -6.45 -3.44 -41.79
CA LEU A 40 -7.84 -3.27 -41.36
C LEU A 40 -8.31 -1.82 -41.53
N THR A 41 -9.60 -1.65 -41.77
CA THR A 41 -10.28 -0.36 -41.86
C THR A 41 -11.62 -0.46 -41.14
N VAL A 42 -11.90 0.44 -40.20
CA VAL A 42 -13.14 0.47 -39.41
C VAL A 42 -13.75 1.86 -39.51
N HIS A 43 -15.03 1.93 -39.87
CA HIS A 43 -15.77 3.19 -39.93
C HIS A 43 -16.60 3.41 -38.66
N SER A 44 -16.94 4.67 -38.40
CA SER A 44 -17.84 5.07 -37.33
C SER A 44 -19.19 4.37 -37.49
N GLY A 45 -19.69 3.77 -36.41
CA GLY A 45 -20.94 3.00 -36.41
C GLY A 45 -20.77 1.50 -36.73
N GLU A 46 -19.58 1.06 -37.15
CA GLU A 46 -19.30 -0.36 -37.38
C GLU A 46 -18.75 -1.03 -36.12
N VAL A 47 -19.15 -2.29 -35.90
CA VAL A 47 -18.59 -3.14 -34.84
C VAL A 47 -17.74 -4.23 -35.49
N MET A 48 -16.43 -4.14 -35.31
CA MET A 48 -15.47 -5.14 -35.81
C MET A 48 -15.15 -6.18 -34.74
N ALA A 49 -15.39 -7.46 -35.05
CA ALA A 49 -15.02 -8.58 -34.19
C ALA A 49 -13.77 -9.30 -34.71
N ILE A 50 -12.72 -9.41 -33.88
CA ILE A 50 -11.50 -10.15 -34.20
C ILE A 50 -11.60 -11.57 -33.62
N LEU A 51 -11.77 -12.57 -34.49
CA LEU A 51 -11.91 -13.97 -34.12
C LEU A 51 -10.67 -14.79 -34.52
N GLY A 52 -10.36 -15.83 -33.74
CA GLY A 52 -9.15 -16.64 -33.94
C GLY A 52 -8.88 -17.57 -32.77
N SER A 53 -8.00 -18.56 -32.95
CA SER A 53 -7.62 -19.52 -31.91
C SER A 53 -6.83 -18.85 -30.77
N LYS A 54 -6.70 -19.54 -29.64
CA LYS A 54 -5.86 -19.06 -28.53
C LYS A 54 -4.40 -18.99 -29.02
N GLY A 55 -3.78 -17.82 -28.89
CA GLY A 55 -2.41 -17.57 -29.35
C GLY A 55 -2.29 -16.97 -30.76
N SER A 56 -3.39 -16.73 -31.49
CA SER A 56 -3.35 -16.16 -32.85
C SER A 56 -2.99 -14.66 -32.93
N GLY A 57 -2.52 -14.05 -31.83
CA GLY A 57 -2.12 -12.63 -31.83
C GLY A 57 -3.24 -11.60 -31.68
N LYS A 58 -4.49 -11.98 -31.38
CA LYS A 58 -5.63 -11.03 -31.25
C LYS A 58 -5.40 -9.92 -30.24
N ARG A 59 -4.95 -10.30 -29.04
CA ARG A 59 -4.62 -9.35 -27.98
C ARG A 59 -3.44 -8.47 -28.39
N ALA A 60 -2.42 -9.05 -29.02
CA ALA A 60 -1.29 -8.31 -29.55
C ALA A 60 -1.71 -7.28 -30.61
N LEU A 61 -2.67 -7.61 -31.49
CA LEU A 61 -3.21 -6.67 -32.47
C LEU A 61 -3.91 -5.48 -31.79
N LEU A 62 -4.74 -5.74 -30.77
CA LEU A 62 -5.39 -4.68 -29.98
C LEU A 62 -4.36 -3.83 -29.20
N ASP A 63 -3.28 -4.45 -28.71
CA ASP A 63 -2.20 -3.75 -28.02
C ASP A 63 -1.40 -2.86 -28.98
N VAL A 64 -1.20 -3.27 -30.24
CA VAL A 64 -0.56 -2.45 -31.28
C VAL A 64 -1.43 -1.25 -31.66
N ILE A 65 -2.72 -1.47 -31.90
CA ILE A 65 -3.68 -0.40 -32.24
C ILE A 65 -3.77 0.63 -31.10
N SER A 66 -3.79 0.15 -29.85
CA SER A 66 -3.83 1.02 -28.67
C SER A 66 -2.49 1.68 -28.32
N ARG A 67 -1.43 1.46 -29.11
CA ARG A 67 -0.07 1.95 -28.84
C ARG A 67 0.49 1.51 -27.49
N ARG A 68 0.12 0.30 -27.06
CA ARG A 68 0.55 -0.34 -25.80
C ARG A 68 1.43 -1.59 -25.99
N ALA A 69 1.69 -1.99 -27.24
CA ALA A 69 2.48 -3.17 -27.54
C ALA A 69 3.96 -3.01 -27.13
N ASP A 70 4.46 -3.98 -26.38
CA ASP A 70 5.89 -4.12 -26.05
C ASP A 70 6.60 -4.87 -27.19
N GLY A 71 7.59 -4.25 -27.84
CA GLY A 71 8.44 -4.89 -28.86
C GLY A 71 8.51 -4.13 -30.19
N ALA A 72 9.21 -4.72 -31.16
CA ALA A 72 9.39 -4.10 -32.48
C ALA A 72 8.09 -4.16 -33.28
N THR A 73 7.52 -2.99 -33.56
CA THR A 73 6.35 -2.79 -34.42
C THR A 73 6.74 -2.10 -35.72
N ARG A 74 6.20 -2.56 -36.84
CA ARG A 74 6.30 -1.91 -38.16
C ARG A 74 4.90 -1.78 -38.76
N GLY A 75 4.70 -0.78 -39.60
CA GLY A 75 3.39 -0.43 -40.17
C GLY A 75 2.88 0.92 -39.68
N GLN A 76 1.70 1.32 -40.13
CA GLN A 76 1.08 2.59 -39.79
C GLN A 76 -0.34 2.37 -39.26
N VAL A 77 -0.69 3.07 -38.19
CA VAL A 77 -2.06 3.16 -37.68
C VAL A 77 -2.50 4.62 -37.80
N LEU A 78 -3.58 4.84 -38.53
CA LEU A 78 -4.11 6.15 -38.88
C LEU A 78 -5.51 6.30 -38.28
N LEU A 79 -5.83 7.51 -37.81
CA LEU A 79 -7.17 7.93 -37.44
C LEU A 79 -7.52 9.15 -38.31
N ASN A 80 -8.54 9.03 -39.14
CA ASN A 80 -8.96 10.05 -40.11
C ASN A 80 -7.81 10.50 -41.03
N GLY A 81 -7.00 9.56 -41.52
CA GLY A 81 -5.82 9.84 -42.34
C GLY A 81 -4.61 10.44 -41.60
N SER A 82 -4.73 10.72 -40.30
CA SER A 82 -3.63 11.23 -39.47
C SER A 82 -2.96 10.11 -38.66
N PRO A 83 -1.63 10.11 -38.47
CA PRO A 83 -0.97 9.08 -37.68
C PRO A 83 -1.44 9.10 -36.23
N LEU A 84 -1.95 7.95 -35.77
CA LEU A 84 -2.47 7.81 -34.42
C LEU A 84 -1.31 7.87 -33.42
N SER A 85 -1.18 9.01 -32.75
CA SER A 85 -0.27 9.21 -31.63
C SER A 85 -0.87 8.67 -30.34
N LYS A 86 -0.02 8.39 -29.35
CA LYS A 86 -0.47 7.92 -28.02
C LYS A 86 -1.38 8.94 -27.33
N ALA A 87 -1.07 10.23 -27.46
CA ALA A 87 -1.88 11.32 -26.90
C ALA A 87 -3.27 11.41 -27.56
N LEU A 88 -3.33 11.26 -28.89
CA LEU A 88 -4.62 11.24 -29.61
C LEU A 88 -5.46 10.03 -29.22
N PHE A 89 -4.83 8.85 -29.06
CA PHE A 89 -5.52 7.65 -28.59
C PHE A 89 -6.13 7.87 -27.20
N GLN A 90 -5.40 8.44 -26.25
CA GLN A 90 -5.90 8.71 -24.90
C GLN A 90 -7.05 9.73 -24.86
N GLN A 91 -7.10 10.67 -25.81
CA GLN A 91 -8.17 11.67 -25.88
C GLN A 91 -9.44 11.17 -26.57
N ARG A 92 -9.33 10.23 -27.52
CA ARG A 92 -10.43 9.86 -28.43
C ARG A 92 -10.84 8.39 -28.36
N CYS A 93 -10.03 7.51 -27.78
CA CYS A 93 -10.25 6.07 -27.77
C CYS A 93 -10.20 5.50 -26.35
N GLY A 94 -11.07 4.52 -26.07
CA GLY A 94 -11.06 3.74 -24.84
C GLY A 94 -10.51 2.34 -25.10
N TYR A 95 -9.64 1.85 -24.21
CA TYR A 95 -9.15 0.46 -24.24
C TYR A 95 -9.61 -0.27 -22.99
N VAL A 96 -10.36 -1.36 -23.17
CA VAL A 96 -10.85 -2.20 -22.07
C VAL A 96 -10.01 -3.47 -21.98
N THR A 97 -9.34 -3.66 -20.84
CA THR A 97 -8.51 -4.86 -20.58
C THR A 97 -9.36 -6.07 -20.18
N GLN A 98 -8.84 -7.28 -20.39
CA GLN A 98 -9.50 -8.54 -19.99
C GLN A 98 -9.81 -8.64 -18.49
N SER A 99 -8.98 -8.03 -17.63
CA SER A 99 -9.21 -8.02 -16.18
C SER A 99 -9.84 -6.70 -15.74
N CYS A 100 -11.15 -6.70 -15.47
CA CYS A 100 -11.80 -5.62 -14.76
C CYS A 100 -11.73 -5.89 -13.26
N THR A 101 -10.88 -5.17 -12.53
CA THR A 101 -10.83 -5.24 -11.07
C THR A 101 -11.90 -4.33 -10.47
N PHE A 102 -13.06 -4.90 -10.16
CA PHE A 102 -14.09 -4.25 -9.34
C PHE A 102 -13.91 -4.65 -7.88
N VAL A 103 -14.26 -3.75 -6.95
CA VAL A 103 -14.29 -4.09 -5.53
C VAL A 103 -15.53 -4.95 -5.27
N PRO A 104 -15.38 -6.21 -4.83
CA PRO A 104 -16.54 -7.07 -4.57
C PRO A 104 -17.35 -6.50 -3.40
N GLY A 105 -18.68 -6.41 -3.58
CA GLY A 105 -19.62 -5.97 -2.54
C GLY A 105 -20.10 -4.51 -2.62
N LEU A 106 -19.68 -3.75 -3.64
CA LEU A 106 -20.15 -2.38 -3.87
C LEU A 106 -21.05 -2.31 -5.12
N THR A 107 -22.12 -1.53 -5.04
CA THR A 107 -22.92 -1.20 -6.22
C THR A 107 -22.16 -0.20 -7.12
N VAL A 108 -22.48 -0.19 -8.42
CA VAL A 108 -21.81 0.66 -9.43
C VAL A 108 -21.87 2.15 -9.05
N ALA A 109 -22.98 2.58 -8.46
CA ALA A 109 -23.16 3.94 -7.97
C ALA A 109 -22.32 4.25 -6.70
N GLN A 110 -22.20 3.28 -5.79
CA GLN A 110 -21.38 3.43 -4.57
C GLN A 110 -19.88 3.52 -4.89
N THR A 111 -19.42 2.89 -5.98
CA THR A 111 -18.03 2.96 -6.44
C THR A 111 -17.65 4.37 -6.95
N LEU A 112 -18.64 5.14 -7.43
CA LEU A 112 -18.45 6.47 -8.02
C LEU A 112 -18.55 7.62 -7.01
N HIS A 113 -19.27 7.44 -5.89
CA HIS A 113 -19.72 8.58 -5.09
C HIS A 113 -19.12 8.72 -3.68
N TYR A 114 -18.67 7.66 -3.00
CA TYR A 114 -18.13 7.78 -1.62
C TYR A 114 -17.24 6.60 -1.23
N THR A 115 -16.18 6.84 -0.44
CA THR A 115 -15.98 6.26 0.92
C THR A 115 -14.66 6.69 1.57
N PRO A 116 -14.71 7.41 2.71
CA PRO A 116 -13.65 7.49 3.72
C PRO A 116 -14.23 7.13 5.10
N PRO A 117 -14.16 5.87 5.60
CA PRO A 117 -13.36 5.66 6.81
C PRO A 117 -12.79 4.24 7.04
N ILE A 118 -13.21 3.21 6.28
CA ILE A 118 -12.61 1.86 6.33
C ILE A 118 -11.29 1.84 5.52
N CYS A 119 -11.08 2.84 4.68
CA CYS A 119 -9.99 3.78 4.90
C CYS A 119 -8.60 3.15 4.78
N GLY A 120 -7.70 3.41 5.73
CA GLY A 120 -6.25 3.14 5.65
C GLY A 120 -5.79 1.78 5.14
N ILE A 121 -6.21 0.66 5.76
CA ILE A 121 -5.72 -0.67 5.37
C ILE A 121 -6.38 -1.10 4.05
N LEU A 122 -7.68 -0.84 3.89
CA LEU A 122 -8.40 -1.15 2.65
C LEU A 122 -8.01 -0.20 1.51
N THR A 123 -7.62 1.05 1.77
CA THR A 123 -7.07 2.01 0.82
C THR A 123 -5.69 1.58 0.41
N THR A 124 -4.83 1.21 1.34
CA THR A 124 -3.50 0.69 0.97
C THR A 124 -3.68 -0.58 0.13
N ILE A 125 -4.54 -1.51 0.54
CA ILE A 125 -4.78 -2.77 -0.19
C ILE A 125 -5.51 -2.57 -1.53
N SER A 126 -6.38 -1.57 -1.67
CA SER A 126 -7.15 -1.31 -2.90
C SER A 126 -6.45 -0.32 -3.83
N LEU A 127 -5.98 0.82 -3.31
CA LEU A 127 -5.31 1.86 -4.07
C LEU A 127 -3.88 1.44 -4.39
N PHE A 128 -3.07 0.93 -3.45
CA PHE A 128 -1.66 0.69 -3.77
C PHE A 128 -1.45 -0.24 -4.97
N PRO A 129 -2.19 -1.35 -5.15
CA PRO A 129 -2.08 -2.15 -6.37
C PRO A 129 -2.55 -1.43 -7.64
N ILE A 130 -3.57 -0.56 -7.55
CA ILE A 130 -4.09 0.24 -8.68
C ILE A 130 -3.07 1.29 -9.10
N TRP A 131 -2.58 2.09 -8.15
CA TRP A 131 -1.56 3.11 -8.37
C TRP A 131 -0.25 2.51 -8.85
N ARG A 132 0.11 1.32 -8.35
CA ARG A 132 1.28 0.57 -8.82
C ARG A 132 1.09 -0.01 -10.23
N LYS A 133 -0.11 -0.49 -10.59
CA LYS A 133 -0.43 -0.90 -11.96
C LYS A 133 -0.33 0.29 -12.92
N LYS A 134 -0.87 1.45 -12.55
CA LYS A 134 -0.75 2.68 -13.35
C LYS A 134 0.71 3.13 -13.46
N PHE A 135 1.45 3.13 -12.36
CA PHE A 135 2.89 3.39 -12.36
C PHE A 135 3.64 2.46 -13.32
N SER A 136 3.34 1.16 -13.31
CA SER A 136 3.99 0.20 -14.23
C SER A 136 3.64 0.44 -15.71
N GLN A 137 2.47 1.01 -16.00
CA GLN A 137 2.05 1.34 -17.37
C GLN A 137 2.73 2.63 -17.89
N ASP A 138 3.04 3.55 -16.98
CA ASP A 138 3.58 4.87 -17.31
C ASP A 138 5.12 4.93 -17.11
N THR A 139 5.71 3.97 -16.40
CA THR A 139 7.18 3.79 -16.26
C THR A 139 7.96 3.83 -17.59
N PRO A 140 7.49 3.22 -18.70
CA PRO A 140 8.24 3.29 -19.96
C PRO A 140 8.34 4.70 -20.55
N GLU A 141 7.59 5.69 -20.05
CA GLU A 141 7.69 7.09 -20.46
C GLU A 141 8.78 7.87 -19.71
N GLY A 142 9.32 7.32 -18.61
CA GLY A 142 10.37 7.98 -17.82
C GLY A 142 9.95 9.28 -17.11
N LEU A 143 8.66 9.64 -17.12
CA LEU A 143 8.16 10.90 -16.56
C LEU A 143 8.22 10.98 -15.03
N TYR A 144 8.24 9.85 -14.32
CA TYR A 144 8.25 9.83 -12.85
C TYR A 144 8.87 8.54 -12.26
N SER A 145 9.57 8.68 -11.13
CA SER A 145 10.27 7.59 -10.43
C SER A 145 9.38 6.92 -9.38
N GLY A 146 9.75 5.72 -8.93
CA GLY A 146 9.04 4.99 -7.88
C GLY A 146 8.97 5.76 -6.55
N THR A 147 9.97 6.60 -6.29
CA THR A 147 9.97 7.53 -5.15
C THR A 147 8.90 8.60 -5.27
N THR A 148 8.69 9.17 -6.46
CA THR A 148 7.65 10.17 -6.72
C THR A 148 6.25 9.61 -6.44
N LEU A 149 6.01 8.34 -6.80
CA LEU A 149 4.77 7.62 -6.47
C LEU A 149 4.57 7.51 -4.95
N LEU A 150 5.59 7.08 -4.22
CA LEU A 150 5.50 6.95 -2.76
C LEU A 150 5.35 8.30 -2.05
N ILE A 151 6.03 9.34 -2.54
CA ILE A 151 5.89 10.70 -2.01
C ILE A 151 4.45 11.19 -2.22
N ALA A 152 3.88 11.00 -3.41
CA ALA A 152 2.50 11.36 -3.70
C ALA A 152 1.50 10.55 -2.87
N TYR A 153 1.80 9.27 -2.62
CA TYR A 153 0.97 8.43 -1.76
C TYR A 153 1.02 8.90 -0.30
N ASN A 154 2.23 9.11 0.25
CA ASN A 154 2.43 9.57 1.62
C ASN A 154 1.85 10.97 1.85
N SER A 155 1.92 11.87 0.87
CA SER A 155 1.36 13.22 1.01
C SER A 155 -0.16 13.24 1.11
N VAL A 156 -0.84 12.25 0.52
CA VAL A 156 -2.28 12.05 0.66
C VAL A 156 -2.63 11.27 1.93
N SER A 157 -1.84 10.25 2.28
CA SER A 157 -2.17 9.37 3.40
C SER A 157 -1.91 9.99 4.78
N ILE A 158 -0.80 10.71 4.96
CA ILE A 158 -0.44 11.34 6.24
C ILE A 158 -1.57 12.22 6.82
N PRO A 159 -2.17 13.18 6.08
CA PRO A 159 -3.25 13.98 6.64
C PRO A 159 -4.50 13.15 6.98
N PHE A 160 -4.82 12.13 6.18
CA PHE A 160 -5.96 11.25 6.46
C PHE A 160 -5.72 10.41 7.72
N SER A 161 -4.51 9.85 7.87
CA SER A 161 -4.11 9.11 9.07
C SER A 161 -4.18 9.98 10.32
N ALA A 162 -3.73 11.24 10.24
CA ALA A 162 -3.78 12.19 11.35
C ALA A 162 -5.22 12.49 11.78
N VAL A 163 -6.13 12.76 10.83
CA VAL A 163 -7.55 12.97 11.12
C VAL A 163 -8.16 11.73 11.78
N SER A 164 -7.86 10.52 11.27
CA SER A 164 -8.36 9.28 11.87
C SER A 164 -7.84 9.06 13.30
N ALA A 165 -6.58 9.40 13.57
CA ALA A 165 -5.97 9.29 14.89
C ALA A 165 -6.54 10.32 15.86
N VAL A 166 -6.85 11.54 15.41
CA VAL A 166 -7.55 12.55 16.21
C VAL A 166 -8.94 12.06 16.60
N ILE A 167 -9.72 11.55 15.64
CA ILE A 167 -11.06 11.00 15.92
C ILE A 167 -10.98 9.85 16.91
N ALA A 168 -10.06 8.90 16.70
CA ALA A 168 -9.86 7.77 17.62
C ALA A 168 -9.45 8.24 19.02
N SER A 169 -8.54 9.22 19.12
CA SER A 169 -8.10 9.79 20.40
C SER A 169 -9.25 10.50 21.12
N CYS A 170 -10.09 11.25 20.42
CA CYS A 170 -11.27 11.90 21.00
C CYS A 170 -12.28 10.90 21.57
N VAL A 171 -12.39 9.71 20.98
CA VAL A 171 -13.27 8.63 21.47
C VAL A 171 -12.63 7.88 22.65
N VAL A 172 -11.34 7.59 22.57
CA VAL A 172 -10.61 6.76 23.57
C VAL A 172 -10.24 7.56 24.82
N TYR A 173 -9.88 8.85 24.68
CA TYR A 173 -9.49 9.73 25.77
C TYR A 173 -10.49 9.78 26.94
N PRO A 174 -11.81 10.03 26.71
CA PRO A 174 -12.80 10.03 27.79
C PRO A 174 -13.11 8.63 28.34
N LEU A 175 -12.75 7.57 27.62
CA LEU A 175 -12.93 6.19 28.04
C LEU A 175 -11.81 5.73 28.99
N LEU A 176 -10.60 6.24 28.80
CA LEU A 176 -9.43 5.90 29.61
C LEU A 176 -9.28 6.79 30.85
N LEU A 177 -9.53 8.09 30.73
CA LEU A 177 -9.35 9.09 31.80
C LEU A 177 -10.67 9.47 32.46
N ASP A 178 -10.68 9.50 33.80
CA ASP A 178 -11.72 10.21 34.53
C ASP A 178 -11.64 11.72 34.20
N VAL A 179 -12.78 12.31 33.85
CA VAL A 179 -12.97 13.71 33.38
C VAL A 179 -12.32 14.78 34.28
N LYS A 180 -11.90 14.43 35.50
CA LYS A 180 -11.27 15.33 36.48
C LYS A 180 -9.80 15.69 36.21
N TYR A 181 -9.07 14.94 35.38
CA TYR A 181 -7.66 15.22 35.07
C TYR A 181 -7.50 15.63 33.60
N ASN A 182 -7.86 16.88 33.28
CA ASN A 182 -7.77 17.40 31.92
C ASN A 182 -6.39 18.01 31.63
N ASN A 183 -5.41 17.16 31.35
CA ASN A 183 -4.07 17.58 30.93
C ASN A 183 -3.93 17.42 29.41
N GLY A 184 -3.81 18.52 28.67
CA GLY A 184 -3.67 18.49 27.21
C GLY A 184 -2.44 17.73 26.70
N THR A 185 -1.40 17.56 27.53
CA THR A 185 -0.20 16.76 27.22
C THR A 185 -0.51 15.26 27.10
N VAL A 186 -1.39 14.74 27.96
CA VAL A 186 -1.79 13.32 27.97
C VAL A 186 -2.60 12.98 26.72
N PHE A 187 -3.43 13.91 26.25
CA PHE A 187 -4.11 13.78 24.96
C PHE A 187 -3.11 13.72 23.80
N ALA A 188 -2.06 14.56 23.83
CA ALA A 188 -1.02 14.53 22.80
C ALA A 188 -0.24 13.21 22.78
N TYR A 189 0.05 12.61 23.94
CA TYR A 189 0.71 11.30 24.02
C TYR A 189 -0.16 10.18 23.44
N LEU A 190 -1.46 10.16 23.76
CA LEU A 190 -2.41 9.22 23.18
C LEU A 190 -2.48 9.37 21.65
N LEU A 191 -2.56 10.62 21.18
CA LEU A 191 -2.61 10.94 19.76
C LEU A 191 -1.35 10.44 19.03
N VAL A 192 -0.16 10.71 19.58
CA VAL A 192 1.11 10.27 18.99
C VAL A 192 1.22 8.74 18.98
N ALA A 193 0.84 8.07 20.08
CA ALA A 193 0.89 6.61 20.17
C ALA A 193 -0.01 5.95 19.11
N LEU A 194 -1.24 6.44 18.94
CA LEU A 194 -2.19 5.93 17.95
C LEU A 194 -1.78 6.27 16.51
N TRP A 195 -1.38 7.51 16.26
CA TRP A 195 -0.97 7.96 14.93
C TRP A 195 0.29 7.22 14.44
N SER A 196 1.32 7.13 15.28
CA SER A 196 2.57 6.43 14.92
C SER A 196 2.34 4.94 14.66
N SER A 197 1.46 4.28 15.44
CA SER A 197 1.06 2.89 15.22
C SER A 197 0.37 2.69 13.87
N PHE A 198 -0.52 3.61 13.50
CA PHE A 198 -1.22 3.59 12.21
C PHE A 198 -0.24 3.74 11.05
N VAL A 199 0.62 4.76 11.10
CA VAL A 199 1.62 5.03 10.04
C VAL A 199 2.57 3.84 9.91
N LEU A 200 3.03 3.25 11.01
CA LEU A 200 3.88 2.06 10.97
C LEU A 200 3.20 0.89 10.24
N ALA A 201 1.94 0.58 10.57
CA ALA A 201 1.20 -0.52 9.94
C ALA A 201 1.03 -0.30 8.43
N GLU A 202 0.77 0.94 8.01
CA GLU A 202 0.66 1.31 6.61
C GLU A 202 2.00 1.14 5.86
N GLN A 203 3.08 1.70 6.41
CA GLN A 203 4.40 1.61 5.80
C GLN A 203 4.93 0.17 5.77
N LEU A 204 4.63 -0.64 6.79
CA LEU A 204 4.94 -2.07 6.79
C LEU A 204 4.15 -2.81 5.70
N THR A 205 2.88 -2.47 5.50
CA THR A 205 2.06 -3.07 4.43
C THR A 205 2.59 -2.74 3.04
N ILE A 206 3.02 -1.49 2.81
CA ILE A 206 3.67 -1.07 1.56
C ILE A 206 4.96 -1.86 1.32
N ALA A 207 5.76 -2.07 2.36
CA ALA A 207 7.00 -2.84 2.30
C ALA A 207 6.76 -4.32 1.96
N PHE A 208 5.67 -4.93 2.45
CA PHE A 208 5.32 -6.32 2.09
C PHE A 208 4.69 -6.43 0.70
N LEU A 209 3.87 -5.45 0.31
CA LEU A 209 3.30 -5.39 -1.04
C LEU A 209 4.38 -5.26 -2.11
N LEU A 210 5.56 -4.72 -1.80
CA LEU A 210 6.71 -4.73 -2.71
C LEU A 210 7.05 -6.14 -3.22
N VAL A 211 7.02 -7.13 -2.32
CA VAL A 211 7.51 -8.50 -2.55
C VAL A 211 6.37 -9.47 -2.91
N VAL A 212 5.19 -9.28 -2.31
CA VAL A 212 4.06 -10.20 -2.43
C VAL A 212 3.08 -9.75 -3.51
N LYS A 213 2.77 -10.64 -4.47
CA LYS A 213 1.87 -10.35 -5.59
C LYS A 213 0.41 -10.22 -5.16
N VAL A 214 -0.03 -11.10 -4.27
CA VAL A 214 -1.43 -11.18 -3.82
C VAL A 214 -1.59 -10.29 -2.58
N PRO A 215 -2.40 -9.22 -2.65
CA PRO A 215 -2.50 -8.26 -1.55
C PRO A 215 -3.10 -8.87 -0.28
N PHE A 216 -3.97 -9.87 -0.41
CA PHE A 216 -4.53 -10.60 0.73
C PHE A 216 -3.46 -11.36 1.53
N ASN A 217 -2.50 -12.00 0.86
CA ASN A 217 -1.41 -12.71 1.53
C ASN A 217 -0.46 -11.74 2.22
N ALA A 218 -0.22 -10.57 1.61
CA ALA A 218 0.57 -9.50 2.22
C ALA A 218 -0.09 -8.99 3.51
N ALA A 219 -1.41 -8.77 3.49
CA ALA A 219 -2.18 -8.35 4.66
C ALA A 219 -2.08 -9.38 5.79
N ILE A 220 -2.30 -10.67 5.49
CA ILE A 220 -2.17 -11.74 6.48
C ILE A 220 -0.77 -11.76 7.11
N ALA A 221 0.29 -11.68 6.29
CA ALA A 221 1.66 -11.69 6.78
C ALA A 221 1.95 -10.49 7.71
N VAL A 222 1.52 -9.30 7.32
CA VAL A 222 1.68 -8.09 8.13
C VAL A 222 0.89 -8.19 9.43
N THR A 223 -0.34 -8.72 9.40
CA THR A 223 -1.13 -8.95 10.61
C THR A 223 -0.41 -9.89 11.58
N TYR A 224 0.18 -10.99 11.10
CA TYR A 224 0.97 -11.88 11.96
C TYR A 224 2.17 -11.17 12.59
N VAL A 225 2.94 -10.42 11.80
CA VAL A 225 4.10 -9.66 12.31
C VAL A 225 3.67 -8.65 13.39
N LEU A 226 2.58 -7.93 13.17
CA LEU A 226 2.06 -6.98 14.16
C LEU A 226 1.58 -7.68 15.43
N VAL A 227 0.86 -8.80 15.31
CA VAL A 227 0.40 -9.58 16.48
C VAL A 227 1.58 -10.12 17.28
N GLU A 228 2.60 -10.67 16.63
CA GLU A 228 3.82 -11.14 17.29
C GLU A 228 4.56 -9.99 17.99
N SER A 229 4.67 -8.82 17.34
CA SER A 229 5.29 -7.63 17.93
C SER A 229 4.53 -7.09 19.14
N ILE A 230 3.20 -7.19 19.16
CA ILE A 230 2.38 -6.83 20.33
C ILE A 230 2.61 -7.85 21.45
N ALA A 231 2.59 -9.15 21.13
CA ALA A 231 2.75 -10.22 22.12
C ALA A 231 4.11 -10.18 22.82
N LEU A 232 5.19 -9.88 22.08
CA LEU A 232 6.55 -9.87 22.61
C LEU A 232 6.95 -8.54 23.24
N ALA A 233 6.50 -7.41 22.69
CA ALA A 233 7.03 -6.09 23.03
C ALA A 233 6.03 -5.12 23.67
N SER A 234 4.75 -5.48 23.83
CA SER A 234 3.77 -4.57 24.47
C SER A 234 3.85 -4.53 26.00
N GLY A 235 4.48 -5.51 26.67
CA GLY A 235 4.47 -5.63 28.14
C GLY A 235 3.12 -6.05 28.77
N THR A 236 2.02 -5.99 28.00
CA THR A 236 0.64 -6.36 28.40
C THR A 236 0.47 -7.87 28.56
N VAL A 237 0.85 -8.65 27.54
CA VAL A 237 0.68 -10.11 27.52
C VAL A 237 1.73 -10.80 28.38
N ARG A 238 2.98 -10.32 28.32
CA ARG A 238 4.11 -10.86 29.07
C ARG A 238 4.95 -9.72 29.65
N SER A 239 5.35 -9.83 30.92
CA SER A 239 6.27 -8.87 31.56
C SER A 239 7.69 -9.01 31.02
N PHE A 240 8.40 -7.88 30.86
CA PHE A 240 9.80 -7.88 30.41
C PHE A 240 10.77 -8.46 31.45
N LYS A 241 10.41 -8.46 32.74
CA LYS A 241 11.24 -9.00 33.81
C LYS A 241 11.43 -10.53 33.71
N GLY A 242 10.46 -11.22 33.10
CA GLY A 242 10.48 -12.66 32.85
C GLY A 242 11.02 -13.05 31.46
N LEU A 243 11.68 -12.13 30.76
CA LEU A 243 12.22 -12.35 29.42
C LEU A 243 13.72 -12.65 29.47
N GLN A 244 14.20 -13.50 28.56
CA GLN A 244 15.64 -13.76 28.43
C GLN A 244 16.35 -12.48 27.90
N PRO A 245 17.60 -12.17 28.31
CA PRO A 245 18.24 -10.89 28.00
C PRO A 245 18.29 -10.53 26.51
N TRP A 246 18.60 -11.51 25.64
CA TRP A 246 18.64 -11.29 24.19
C TRP A 246 17.27 -10.87 23.64
N LEU A 247 16.19 -11.49 24.13
CA LEU A 247 14.84 -11.18 23.67
C LEU A 247 14.44 -9.78 24.18
N GLN A 248 14.86 -9.41 25.38
CA GLN A 248 14.65 -8.07 25.91
C GLN A 248 15.32 -7.00 25.04
N ASP A 249 16.55 -7.25 24.57
CA ASP A 249 17.23 -6.35 23.65
C ASP A 249 16.53 -6.26 22.29
N THR A 250 15.99 -7.36 21.76
CA THR A 250 15.21 -7.30 20.51
C THR A 250 13.94 -6.44 20.63
N THR A 251 13.29 -6.41 21.82
CA THR A 251 12.10 -5.56 22.01
C THR A 251 12.43 -4.07 21.94
N LYS A 252 13.66 -3.65 22.24
CA LYS A 252 14.09 -2.24 22.08
C LYS A 252 14.08 -1.82 20.61
N GLY A 253 14.20 -2.76 19.68
CA GLY A 253 14.11 -2.51 18.24
C GLY A 253 12.69 -2.43 17.68
N THR A 254 11.66 -2.50 18.53
CA THR A 254 10.25 -2.54 18.08
C THR A 254 9.48 -1.31 18.50
N HIS A 255 8.73 -0.72 17.57
CA HIS A 255 7.86 0.44 17.83
C HIS A 255 6.79 0.15 18.90
N THR A 256 6.25 -1.07 18.92
CA THR A 256 5.19 -1.49 19.85
C THR A 256 5.59 -1.36 21.32
N ARG A 257 6.88 -1.45 21.64
CA ARG A 257 7.42 -1.20 22.99
C ARG A 257 7.17 0.24 23.44
N TYR A 258 7.49 1.21 22.60
CA TYR A 258 7.39 2.63 22.93
C TYR A 258 5.93 3.09 22.94
N ALA A 259 5.13 2.64 21.97
CA ALA A 259 3.70 2.96 21.93
C ALA A 259 2.93 2.37 23.12
N SER A 260 3.25 1.14 23.54
CA SER A 260 2.61 0.52 24.70
C SER A 260 3.04 1.15 26.03
N SER A 261 4.30 1.57 26.16
CA SER A 261 4.79 2.32 27.32
C SER A 261 3.96 3.60 27.56
N LEU A 262 3.74 4.40 26.50
CA LEU A 262 2.88 5.59 26.55
C LEU A 262 1.43 5.26 26.93
N LEU A 263 0.84 4.21 26.33
CA LEU A 263 -0.52 3.80 26.68
C LEU A 263 -0.63 3.34 28.14
N HIS A 264 0.39 2.67 28.65
CA HIS A 264 0.45 2.23 30.04
C HIS A 264 0.61 3.41 31.02
N SER A 265 1.45 4.41 30.71
CA SER A 265 1.60 5.59 31.57
C SER A 265 0.27 6.34 31.68
N ILE A 266 -0.41 6.54 30.54
CA ILE A 266 -1.72 7.20 30.48
C ILE A 266 -2.78 6.43 31.29
N ALA A 267 -2.84 5.10 31.15
CA ALA A 267 -3.87 4.28 31.77
C ALA A 267 -3.72 4.14 33.30
N PHE A 268 -2.48 4.03 33.80
CA PHE A 268 -2.23 3.70 35.21
C PHE A 268 -1.86 4.91 36.07
N GLN A 269 -1.12 5.90 35.53
CA GLN A 269 -0.67 7.04 36.32
C GLN A 269 -1.81 8.01 36.68
N SER A 270 -2.89 7.98 35.90
CA SER A 270 -4.09 8.79 36.12
C SER A 270 -5.08 8.21 37.13
N ARG A 271 -4.92 6.95 37.56
CA ARG A 271 -5.89 6.25 38.43
C ARG A 271 -5.35 6.02 39.84
N LYS A 272 -6.14 6.41 40.84
CA LYS A 272 -5.94 5.98 42.23
C LYS A 272 -6.64 4.64 42.42
N LEU A 273 -5.87 3.59 42.69
CA LEU A 273 -6.41 2.28 43.03
C LEU A 273 -6.93 2.33 44.46
N ASN A 274 -8.25 2.40 44.63
CA ASN A 274 -8.89 2.29 45.94
C ASN A 274 -8.93 0.81 46.33
N CYS A 275 -8.11 0.40 47.28
CA CYS A 275 -8.27 -0.90 47.93
C CYS A 275 -8.47 -0.74 49.44
N THR A 276 -9.24 -1.67 50.01
CA THR A 276 -9.54 -1.71 51.44
C THR A 276 -8.34 -2.31 52.17
N PRO A 277 -7.58 -1.52 52.95
CA PRO A 277 -6.38 -2.02 53.61
C PRO A 277 -6.79 -3.09 54.64
N THR A 278 -6.31 -4.31 54.43
CA THR A 278 -6.38 -5.41 55.39
C THR A 278 -4.96 -5.66 55.91
N ALA A 279 -4.79 -6.12 57.14
CA ALA A 279 -3.49 -6.15 57.85
C ALA A 279 -2.32 -6.88 57.13
N SER A 280 -2.58 -7.62 56.05
CA SER A 280 -1.59 -8.35 55.26
C SER A 280 -1.43 -7.88 53.79
N VAL A 281 -2.22 -6.90 53.32
CA VAL A 281 -2.21 -6.49 51.90
C VAL A 281 -1.95 -5.00 51.78
N ILE A 282 -0.75 -4.65 51.30
CA ILE A 282 -0.38 -3.27 50.92
C ILE A 282 -1.01 -2.98 49.55
N CYS A 283 -1.74 -1.87 49.43
CA CYS A 283 -2.28 -1.43 48.15
C CYS A 283 -1.14 -1.10 47.17
N PRO A 284 -1.06 -1.76 46.00
CA PRO A 284 -0.03 -1.46 45.02
C PRO A 284 -0.23 -0.07 44.43
N LYS A 285 0.86 0.65 44.21
CA LYS A 285 0.85 1.92 43.47
C LYS A 285 0.89 1.64 41.98
N ALA A 286 0.41 2.59 41.17
CA ALA A 286 0.51 2.52 39.72
C ALA A 286 1.96 2.31 39.23
N ALA A 287 2.93 2.96 39.89
CA ALA A 287 4.36 2.81 39.59
C ALA A 287 4.87 1.37 39.81
N ASP A 288 4.32 0.63 40.78
CA ASP A 288 4.72 -0.76 41.04
C ASP A 288 4.29 -1.68 39.88
N PHE A 289 3.14 -1.40 39.26
CA PHE A 289 2.68 -2.11 38.07
C PHE A 289 3.59 -1.81 36.86
N MET A 290 3.96 -0.55 36.67
CA MET A 290 4.86 -0.13 35.60
C MET A 290 6.25 -0.78 35.77
N HIS A 291 6.79 -0.78 36.97
CA HIS A 291 8.06 -1.44 37.28
C HIS A 291 8.00 -2.95 37.00
N GLU A 292 6.92 -3.63 37.40
CA GLU A 292 6.80 -5.07 37.19
C GLU A 292 6.58 -5.46 35.73
N ARG A 293 5.97 -4.59 34.90
CA ARG A 293 5.73 -4.86 33.47
C ARG A 293 6.83 -4.36 32.56
N LEU A 294 7.24 -3.11 32.72
CA LEU A 294 8.18 -2.39 31.86
C LEU A 294 9.63 -2.49 32.34
N GLY A 295 9.85 -2.88 33.61
CA GLY A 295 11.16 -2.93 34.24
C GLY A 295 11.71 -1.56 34.65
N LEU A 296 10.91 -0.49 34.53
CA LEU A 296 11.24 0.88 34.89
C LEU A 296 10.12 1.46 35.78
N PRO A 297 10.46 2.13 36.89
CA PRO A 297 9.46 2.70 37.81
C PRO A 297 8.73 3.90 37.21
N ASP A 298 9.44 4.73 36.42
CA ASP A 298 8.89 5.86 35.68
C ASP A 298 9.40 5.80 34.22
N PRO A 299 8.53 5.67 33.22
CA PRO A 299 8.93 5.71 31.81
C PRO A 299 9.24 7.15 31.38
N ASP A 300 10.34 7.35 30.66
CA ASP A 300 10.66 8.64 30.02
C ASP A 300 9.76 8.88 28.80
N GLU A 301 8.62 9.52 29.04
CA GLU A 301 7.59 9.76 28.03
C GLU A 301 8.12 10.56 26.81
N THR A 302 9.14 11.41 27.02
CA THR A 302 9.77 12.18 25.94
C THR A 302 10.56 11.32 24.97
N ILE A 303 11.31 10.35 25.49
CA ILE A 303 12.08 9.38 24.68
C ILE A 303 11.12 8.46 23.95
N ASP A 304 10.06 8.01 24.62
CA ASP A 304 9.06 7.11 24.03
C ASP A 304 8.28 7.78 22.88
N VAL A 305 7.92 9.07 23.03
CA VAL A 305 7.32 9.89 21.97
C VAL A 305 8.29 10.05 20.79
N ALA A 306 9.54 10.43 21.06
CA ALA A 306 10.54 10.64 20.02
C ALA A 306 10.83 9.35 19.25
N ALA A 307 11.01 8.22 19.95
CA ALA A 307 11.24 6.91 19.36
C ALA A 307 10.03 6.47 18.51
N SER A 308 8.80 6.62 19.01
CA SER A 308 7.59 6.24 18.29
C SER A 308 7.45 6.98 16.96
N CYS A 309 7.71 8.30 16.95
CA CYS A 309 7.74 9.10 15.72
C CYS A 309 8.90 8.71 14.80
N ALA A 310 10.08 8.45 15.36
CA ALA A 310 11.27 8.09 14.58
C ALA A 310 11.09 6.76 13.82
N PHE A 311 10.46 5.75 14.42
CA PHE A 311 10.16 4.49 13.73
C PHE A 311 9.17 4.67 12.58
N ALA A 312 8.11 5.47 12.79
CA ALA A 312 7.11 5.72 11.75
C ALA A 312 7.71 6.46 10.54
N VAL A 313 8.45 7.55 10.78
CA VAL A 313 9.10 8.33 9.73
C VAL A 313 10.28 7.57 9.10
N GLY A 314 11.04 6.84 9.92
CA GLY A 314 12.19 6.03 9.49
C GLY A 314 11.77 4.91 8.53
N LEU A 315 10.66 4.22 8.80
CA LEU A 315 10.15 3.19 7.91
C LEU A 315 9.64 3.77 6.57
N ALA A 316 9.00 4.94 6.61
CA ALA A 316 8.60 5.66 5.39
C ALA A 316 9.83 6.06 4.55
N ALA A 317 10.89 6.56 5.18
CA ALA A 317 12.15 6.90 4.51
C ALA A 317 12.84 5.66 3.94
N PHE A 318 12.88 4.57 4.70
CA PHE A 318 13.41 3.29 4.24
C PHE A 318 12.66 2.77 3.01
N ASN A 319 11.33 2.81 3.01
CA ASN A 319 10.52 2.44 1.84
C ASN A 319 10.84 3.31 0.62
N MET A 320 11.02 4.63 0.80
CA MET A 320 11.44 5.51 -0.28
C MET A 320 12.82 5.12 -0.85
N LEU A 321 13.79 4.77 0.01
CA LEU A 321 15.11 4.31 -0.41
C LEU A 321 15.04 2.98 -1.18
N VAL A 322 14.25 2.02 -0.72
CA VAL A 322 14.08 0.73 -1.40
C VAL A 322 13.50 0.92 -2.80
N TYR A 323 12.60 1.91 -2.99
CA TYR A 323 12.02 2.25 -4.29
C TYR A 323 12.95 3.06 -5.22
N LEU A 324 14.10 3.56 -4.75
CA LEU A 324 15.14 4.12 -5.61
C LEU A 324 15.89 3.02 -6.38
N PHE A 325 16.02 1.83 -5.78
CA PHE A 325 16.74 0.74 -6.43
C PHE A 325 15.88 0.11 -7.53
N PRO A 326 16.45 -0.14 -8.73
CA PRO A 326 15.71 -0.78 -9.80
C PRO A 326 15.20 -2.15 -9.33
N MET A 327 13.88 -2.35 -9.39
CA MET A 327 13.27 -3.59 -8.95
C MET A 327 13.93 -4.79 -9.66
N PRO A 328 14.28 -5.87 -8.94
CA PRO A 328 14.86 -7.06 -9.55
C PRO A 328 13.96 -7.56 -10.67
N ARG A 329 14.55 -8.05 -11.77
CA ARG A 329 13.80 -8.53 -12.95
C ARG A 329 12.70 -9.53 -12.59
N CYS A 330 12.96 -10.40 -11.61
CA CYS A 330 11.98 -11.35 -11.05
C CYS A 330 10.72 -10.68 -10.49
N VAL A 331 10.88 -9.55 -9.80
CA VAL A 331 9.76 -8.78 -9.24
C VAL A 331 9.02 -8.08 -10.39
N ARG A 332 9.76 -7.46 -11.33
CA ARG A 332 9.18 -6.75 -12.48
C ARG A 332 8.32 -7.65 -13.39
N GLN A 333 8.74 -8.89 -13.60
CA GLN A 333 8.03 -9.87 -14.45
C GLN A 333 6.80 -10.45 -13.73
N LYS A 334 6.88 -10.65 -12.40
CA LYS A 334 5.79 -11.16 -11.56
C LYS A 334 4.53 -10.27 -11.59
N PHE A 335 4.66 -8.99 -11.93
CA PHE A 335 3.57 -8.01 -11.97
C PHE A 335 3.09 -7.62 -13.39
N LYS A 336 3.68 -8.19 -14.46
CA LYS A 336 3.22 -7.99 -15.85
C LYS A 336 1.98 -8.84 -16.18
N ASP A 337 1.79 -9.97 -15.49
CA ASP A 337 0.63 -10.88 -15.61
C ASP A 337 -0.48 -10.55 -14.61
#